data_AF-A0A5C6ASS5-F1
#
_entry.id   AF-A0A5C6ASS5-F1
#
_cell.length_a   1.000
_cell.length_b   1.000
_cell.length_c   1.000
_cell.angle_alpha   90.00
_cell.angle_beta   90.00
_cell.angle_gamma   90.00
#
_symmetry.space_group_name_H-M   'P 1'
#
loop_
_entity.id
_entity.type
_entity.pdbx_description
1 polymer ?
#
loop_
_entity_poly.entity_id
_entity_poly.type
_entity_poly.pdbx_seq_one_letter_code
_entity_poly.pdbx_strand_id
1 'polypeptide(L)'
;MSHAVDISPSEVPAWRFRSIGRFLYTQNPFYLLSCFLIIYGLQVATVSQGDLVSRSLLLAGGIGCYTLLMAMTSIGVIRLGKVWEDGRSILLVVVVSLVALSTALDELCLTDPSTAMTLAIGGLFGGVLTTEVVLRSCRIAFPFWYRASYYAMLLVFFASPVLLGRAVAERHDRLANAGSVIFSCGIAVAMLLLIPAIRRGRSSVRHNGTPWRWPLYPLSAFVVLLVLAGIRSHAIWLSFGFFGESFGFEPFLLLPMLFAMLVLAVESDVHRRTPVWSIGTLYVAPAMLLCGLGARGMTRLPIADDLQLVAGSATTITMLSLTAFYAYAALRGVRHSEHALAGALIGTGLFAEISRPLQAAGIQSWVFVLLAALVYLLLAIRDWQSDLRWFAFAVLFSGALALAGPSLGRPNVGYACSAVFLSGAMLAIGWLFDTAFARGLRRMAAGCLTLGAGVLVAWHLDRASDNRAVIGLLAASAVTLGYWWLTRRFAWIYVFTVQATCLAVVVGQAWIEGGGIASVNVPLHSGMLCFAIGVMITAIKSGLGERLWPAVESSGRMGRFQMGL
;
A
#
# COMPACT_ATOMS: atom_id res chain seq x y z
N MET A 1 -31.12 -50.54 -13.57
CA MET A 1 -32.19 -49.52 -13.56
C MET A 1 -31.55 -48.19 -13.18
N SER A 2 -31.29 -47.38 -14.20
CA SER A 2 -30.61 -46.08 -14.14
C SER A 2 -31.61 -44.98 -13.78
N HIS A 3 -31.41 -44.29 -12.66
CA HIS A 3 -32.04 -43.00 -12.43
C HIS A 3 -31.20 -41.92 -13.11
N ALA A 4 -31.60 -41.58 -14.33
CA ALA A 4 -31.16 -40.37 -15.00
C ALA A 4 -31.80 -39.17 -14.28
N VAL A 5 -30.97 -38.30 -13.73
CA VAL A 5 -31.38 -36.98 -13.24
C VAL A 5 -31.45 -36.08 -14.47
N ASP A 6 -32.68 -35.78 -14.88
CA ASP A 6 -32.99 -34.76 -15.89
C ASP A 6 -32.54 -33.40 -15.35
N ILE A 7 -31.42 -32.89 -15.88
CA ILE A 7 -31.01 -31.50 -15.68
C ILE A 7 -31.65 -30.72 -16.82
N SER A 8 -32.77 -30.04 -16.52
CA SER A 8 -33.42 -29.12 -17.45
C SER A 8 -32.47 -27.97 -17.80
N PRO A 9 -32.17 -27.73 -19.09
CA PRO A 9 -31.46 -26.54 -19.52
C PRO A 9 -32.46 -25.36 -19.57
N SER A 10 -32.01 -24.19 -19.11
CA SER A 10 -32.64 -22.86 -19.27
C SER A 10 -33.59 -22.32 -18.18
N GLU A 11 -33.06 -22.12 -16.98
CA GLU A 11 -33.39 -20.91 -16.20
C GLU A 11 -32.13 -20.03 -16.11
N VAL A 12 -31.78 -19.40 -17.24
CA VAL A 12 -30.88 -18.24 -17.21
C VAL A 12 -31.66 -17.13 -16.51
N PRO A 13 -31.24 -16.63 -15.33
CA PRO A 13 -32.12 -15.76 -14.58
C PRO A 13 -32.16 -14.39 -15.29
N ALA A 14 -33.37 -13.90 -15.51
CA ALA A 14 -33.63 -12.67 -16.25
C ALA A 14 -33.30 -11.42 -15.38
N TRP A 15 -32.02 -11.12 -15.14
CA TRP A 15 -31.61 -10.02 -14.26
C TRP A 15 -31.58 -8.62 -14.90
N ARG A 16 -31.87 -8.45 -16.20
CA ARG A 16 -31.32 -7.28 -16.93
C ARG A 16 -32.23 -6.11 -17.30
N PHE A 17 -33.57 -6.16 -17.21
CA PHE A 17 -34.39 -5.00 -17.64
C PHE A 17 -35.55 -4.54 -16.75
N ARG A 18 -36.02 -5.33 -15.76
CA ARG A 18 -36.98 -4.86 -14.74
C ARG A 18 -36.37 -3.89 -13.69
N SER A 19 -35.08 -3.60 -13.81
CA SER A 19 -34.27 -2.84 -12.85
C SER A 19 -34.36 -1.32 -13.03
N ILE A 20 -34.38 -0.81 -14.26
CA ILE A 20 -34.26 0.64 -14.50
C ILE A 20 -35.54 1.39 -14.11
N GLY A 21 -36.72 0.88 -14.46
CA GLY A 21 -37.99 1.51 -14.08
C GLY A 21 -38.19 1.51 -12.55
N ARG A 22 -37.82 0.41 -11.88
CA ARG A 22 -37.85 0.34 -10.42
C ARG A 22 -36.82 1.27 -9.78
N PHE A 23 -35.63 1.38 -10.37
CA PHE A 23 -34.58 2.31 -9.94
C PHE A 23 -35.00 3.78 -10.10
N LEU A 24 -35.52 4.16 -11.26
CA LEU A 24 -36.04 5.51 -11.52
C LEU A 24 -37.19 5.86 -10.56
N TYR A 25 -38.08 4.90 -10.29
CA TYR A 25 -39.20 5.07 -9.37
C TYR A 25 -38.78 5.11 -7.89
N THR A 26 -37.71 4.41 -7.50
CA THR A 26 -37.26 4.34 -6.09
C THR A 26 -36.13 5.30 -5.71
N GLN A 27 -35.36 5.82 -6.68
CA GLN A 27 -34.21 6.69 -6.43
C GLN A 27 -34.43 8.13 -6.91
N ASN A 28 -35.51 8.38 -7.68
CA ASN A 28 -35.96 9.67 -8.20
C ASN A 28 -34.79 10.64 -8.53
N PRO A 29 -34.02 10.39 -9.62
CA PRO A 29 -32.84 11.18 -9.96
C PRO A 29 -33.17 12.62 -10.36
N PHE A 30 -34.45 12.94 -10.57
CA PHE A 30 -34.90 14.27 -10.98
C PHE A 30 -34.56 15.36 -9.97
N TYR A 31 -34.45 15.05 -8.67
CA TYR A 31 -33.98 16.03 -7.68
C TYR A 31 -32.52 16.44 -7.91
N LEU A 32 -31.66 15.50 -8.26
CA LEU A 32 -30.24 15.78 -8.53
C LEU A 32 -30.09 16.52 -9.86
N LEU A 33 -30.86 16.12 -10.88
CA LEU A 33 -30.92 16.82 -12.16
C LEU A 33 -31.45 18.26 -11.99
N SER A 34 -32.50 18.45 -11.18
CA SER A 34 -33.03 19.78 -10.83
C SER A 34 -31.97 20.63 -10.15
N CYS A 35 -31.26 20.09 -9.15
CA CYS A 35 -30.17 20.79 -8.49
C CYS A 35 -29.09 21.21 -9.49
N PHE A 36 -28.69 20.33 -10.41
CA PHE A 36 -27.71 20.63 -11.45
C PHE A 36 -28.20 21.75 -12.38
N LEU A 37 -29.44 21.67 -12.88
CA LEU A 37 -30.03 22.67 -13.76
C LEU A 37 -30.18 24.04 -13.08
N ILE A 38 -30.51 24.09 -11.78
CA ILE A 38 -30.60 25.32 -11.01
C ILE A 38 -29.21 25.94 -10.83
N ILE A 39 -28.20 25.16 -10.43
CA ILE A 39 -26.83 25.65 -10.28
C ILE A 39 -26.30 26.17 -11.63
N TYR A 40 -26.51 25.42 -12.71
CA TYR A 40 -26.12 25.82 -14.06
C TYR A 40 -26.86 27.07 -14.51
N GLY A 41 -28.17 27.15 -14.31
CA GLY A 41 -28.98 28.31 -14.65
C GLY A 41 -28.57 29.56 -13.89
N LEU A 42 -28.28 29.44 -12.59
CA LEU A 42 -27.70 30.52 -11.79
C LEU A 42 -26.33 30.94 -12.33
N GLN A 43 -25.45 29.99 -12.65
CA GLN A 43 -24.14 30.30 -13.23
C GLN A 43 -24.29 31.09 -14.55
N VAL A 44 -25.16 30.66 -15.46
CA VAL A 44 -25.43 31.37 -16.73
C VAL A 44 -26.03 32.76 -16.49
N ALA A 45 -26.99 32.88 -15.57
CA ALA A 45 -27.63 34.16 -15.24
C ALA A 45 -26.67 35.14 -14.54
N THR A 46 -25.68 34.63 -13.81
CA THR A 46 -24.68 35.46 -13.13
C THR A 46 -23.61 35.96 -14.10
N VAL A 47 -23.25 35.19 -15.14
CA VAL A 47 -22.28 35.59 -16.18
C VAL A 47 -22.75 36.82 -16.97
N SER A 48 -24.06 37.10 -17.03
CA SER A 48 -24.59 38.29 -17.71
C SER A 48 -24.54 39.57 -16.86
N GLN A 49 -24.15 39.50 -15.58
CA GLN A 49 -23.95 40.67 -14.73
C GLN A 49 -22.49 41.13 -14.75
N GLY A 50 -22.26 42.45 -14.90
CA GLY A 50 -20.92 43.01 -15.10
C GLY A 50 -20.04 43.16 -13.85
N ASP A 51 -20.61 43.11 -12.64
CA ASP A 51 -19.86 43.25 -11.39
C ASP A 51 -19.67 41.89 -10.67
N LEU A 52 -18.43 41.55 -10.32
CA LEU A 52 -18.05 40.27 -9.71
C LEU A 52 -18.66 40.06 -8.32
N VAL A 53 -18.80 41.13 -7.54
CA VAL A 53 -19.37 41.06 -6.18
C VAL A 53 -20.86 40.75 -6.28
N SER A 54 -21.58 41.50 -7.10
CA SER A 54 -23.01 41.27 -7.39
C SER A 54 -23.25 39.87 -7.95
N ARG A 55 -22.38 39.39 -8.84
CA ARG A 55 -22.38 38.04 -9.41
C ARG A 55 -22.29 36.95 -8.33
N SER A 56 -21.29 37.05 -7.46
CA SER A 56 -21.04 36.08 -6.39
C SER A 56 -22.16 36.08 -5.34
N LEU A 57 -22.67 37.27 -4.99
CA LEU A 57 -23.81 37.43 -4.08
C LEU A 57 -25.09 36.80 -4.64
N LEU A 58 -25.39 37.03 -5.93
CA LEU A 58 -26.55 36.43 -6.59
C LEU A 58 -26.44 34.90 -6.62
N LEU A 59 -25.25 34.37 -6.95
CA LEU A 59 -25.00 32.93 -7.00
C LEU A 59 -25.13 32.30 -5.60
N ALA A 60 -24.46 32.85 -4.59
CA ALA A 60 -24.50 32.35 -3.22
C ALA A 60 -25.91 32.49 -2.62
N GLY A 61 -26.57 33.63 -2.82
CA GLY A 61 -27.95 33.86 -2.38
C GLY A 61 -28.94 32.90 -3.06
N GLY A 62 -28.81 32.70 -4.37
CA GLY A 62 -29.64 31.77 -5.13
C GLY A 62 -29.50 30.32 -4.66
N ILE A 63 -28.26 29.85 -4.47
CA ILE A 63 -27.98 28.51 -3.94
C ILE A 63 -28.49 28.39 -2.49
N GLY A 64 -28.31 29.42 -1.67
CA GLY A 64 -28.82 29.47 -0.29
C GLY A 64 -30.34 29.34 -0.22
N CYS A 65 -31.06 30.15 -1.01
CA CYS A 65 -32.52 30.08 -1.12
C CYS A 65 -33.00 28.71 -1.62
N TYR A 66 -32.34 28.15 -2.63
CA TYR A 66 -32.65 26.81 -3.13
C TYR A 66 -32.42 25.74 -2.05
N THR A 67 -31.32 25.84 -1.30
CA THR A 67 -31.02 24.91 -0.19
C THR A 67 -32.11 24.94 0.88
N LEU A 68 -32.58 26.13 1.26
CA LEU A 68 -33.68 26.29 2.21
C LEU A 68 -35.00 25.73 1.66
N LEU A 69 -35.31 25.97 0.38
CA LEU A 69 -36.47 25.40 -0.29
C LEU A 69 -36.43 23.87 -0.27
N MET A 70 -35.29 23.27 -0.58
CA MET A 70 -35.10 21.82 -0.55
C MET A 70 -35.16 21.27 0.88
N ALA A 71 -34.62 21.97 1.86
CA ALA A 71 -34.73 21.62 3.27
C ALA A 71 -36.20 21.62 3.73
N MET A 72 -36.96 22.67 3.43
CA MET A 72 -38.39 22.76 3.75
C MET A 72 -39.20 21.67 3.04
N THR A 73 -38.90 21.42 1.77
CA THR A 73 -39.54 20.34 0.99
C THR A 73 -39.24 18.97 1.62
N SER A 74 -38.00 18.73 2.05
CA SER A 74 -37.63 17.47 2.73
C SER A 74 -38.43 17.27 4.02
N ILE A 75 -38.61 18.34 4.81
CA ILE A 75 -39.39 18.29 6.05
C ILE A 75 -40.86 17.98 5.72
N GLY A 76 -41.44 18.65 4.71
CA GLY A 76 -42.82 18.40 4.26
C GLY A 76 -43.03 16.97 3.78
N VAL A 77 -42.16 16.46 2.90
CA VAL A 77 -42.26 15.09 2.34
C VAL A 77 -42.12 14.03 3.45
N ILE A 78 -41.17 14.20 4.36
CA ILE A 78 -40.93 13.23 5.44
C ILE A 78 -42.03 13.28 6.50
N ARG A 79 -42.49 14.48 6.90
CA ARG A 79 -43.49 14.62 7.98
C ARG A 79 -44.92 14.41 7.52
N LEU A 80 -45.31 14.97 6.38
CA LEU A 80 -46.67 14.89 5.86
C LEU A 80 -46.85 13.65 4.99
N GLY A 81 -45.91 13.40 4.08
CA GLY A 81 -45.99 12.27 3.14
C GLY A 81 -45.51 10.93 3.71
N LYS A 82 -44.68 10.94 4.77
CA LYS A 82 -44.01 9.75 5.33
C LYS A 82 -43.25 8.92 4.27
N VAL A 83 -42.86 9.56 3.15
CA VAL A 83 -42.14 8.93 2.04
C VAL A 83 -40.63 9.07 2.29
N TRP A 84 -40.06 8.07 2.97
CA TRP A 84 -38.65 8.10 3.38
C TRP A 84 -37.67 7.86 2.23
N GLU A 85 -38.04 7.12 1.19
CA GLU A 85 -37.13 6.86 0.07
C GLU A 85 -36.82 8.16 -0.71
N ASP A 86 -37.85 8.94 -1.04
CA ASP A 86 -37.68 10.26 -1.69
C ASP A 86 -36.99 11.27 -0.77
N GLY A 87 -37.34 11.25 0.53
CA GLY A 87 -36.71 12.10 1.53
C GLY A 87 -35.18 11.93 1.58
N ARG A 88 -34.67 10.71 1.35
CA ARG A 88 -33.22 10.46 1.34
C ARG A 88 -32.50 11.26 0.25
N SER A 89 -33.01 11.20 -0.98
CA SER A 89 -32.39 11.86 -2.12
C SER A 89 -32.44 13.38 -1.96
N ILE A 90 -33.56 13.93 -1.48
CA ILE A 90 -33.71 15.37 -1.21
C ILE A 90 -32.70 15.83 -0.13
N LEU A 91 -32.53 15.07 0.95
CA LEU A 91 -31.54 15.40 1.99
C LEU A 91 -30.11 15.38 1.46
N LEU A 92 -29.77 14.45 0.57
CA LEU A 92 -28.47 14.45 -0.09
C LEU A 92 -28.30 15.67 -0.99
N VAL A 93 -29.34 16.12 -1.69
CA VAL A 93 -29.32 17.37 -2.45
C VAL A 93 -29.05 18.57 -1.54
N VAL A 94 -29.67 18.66 -0.37
CA VAL A 94 -29.37 19.73 0.61
C VAL A 94 -27.89 19.74 0.97
N VAL A 95 -27.29 18.58 1.22
CA VAL A 95 -25.84 18.47 1.50
C VAL A 95 -24.99 18.94 0.31
N VAL A 96 -25.36 18.52 -0.91
CA VAL A 96 -24.67 18.96 -2.15
C VAL A 96 -24.77 20.48 -2.31
N SER A 97 -25.95 21.07 -2.11
CA SER A 97 -26.17 22.51 -2.25
C SER A 97 -25.40 23.32 -1.19
N LEU A 98 -25.24 22.81 0.03
CA LEU A 98 -24.39 23.44 1.05
C LEU A 98 -22.90 23.46 0.64
N VAL A 99 -22.40 22.38 0.04
CA VAL A 99 -21.04 22.37 -0.50
C VAL A 99 -20.93 23.31 -1.70
N ALA A 100 -21.91 23.31 -2.60
CA ALA A 100 -21.95 24.24 -3.73
C ALA A 100 -21.95 25.71 -3.27
N LEU A 101 -22.66 26.03 -2.19
CA LEU A 101 -22.64 27.36 -1.58
C LEU A 101 -21.22 27.78 -1.17
N SER A 102 -20.42 26.88 -0.61
CA SER A 102 -19.02 27.19 -0.28
C SER A 102 -18.17 27.50 -1.52
N THR A 103 -18.48 26.87 -2.67
CA THR A 103 -17.76 27.10 -3.93
C THR A 103 -18.10 28.43 -4.59
N ALA A 104 -19.33 28.92 -4.39
CA ALA A 104 -19.77 30.22 -4.89
C ALA A 104 -19.02 31.40 -4.24
N LEU A 105 -18.34 31.18 -3.12
CA LEU A 105 -17.58 32.21 -2.41
C LEU A 105 -16.16 32.39 -2.93
N ASP A 106 -15.68 31.53 -3.84
CA ASP A 106 -14.26 31.53 -4.26
C ASP A 106 -13.84 32.84 -4.94
N GLU A 107 -14.59 33.26 -5.95
CA GLU A 107 -14.34 34.51 -6.67
C GLU A 107 -14.42 35.73 -5.73
N LEU A 108 -15.34 35.67 -4.76
CA LEU A 108 -15.50 36.73 -3.77
C LEU A 108 -14.33 36.80 -2.79
N CYS A 109 -13.77 35.66 -2.40
CA CYS A 109 -12.59 35.59 -1.53
C CYS A 109 -11.34 36.23 -2.17
N LEU A 110 -11.28 36.30 -3.50
CA LEU A 110 -10.18 36.93 -4.25
C LEU A 110 -10.36 38.44 -4.40
N THR A 111 -11.60 38.93 -4.39
CA THR A 111 -11.95 40.33 -4.70
C THR A 111 -12.21 41.16 -3.45
N ASP A 112 -13.02 40.66 -2.52
CA ASP A 112 -13.31 41.30 -1.23
C ASP A 112 -13.28 40.26 -0.08
N PRO A 113 -12.10 40.04 0.53
CA PRO A 113 -11.92 39.08 1.61
C PRO A 113 -12.79 39.35 2.85
N SER A 114 -13.20 40.60 3.07
CA SER A 114 -13.96 41.01 4.27
C SER A 114 -15.42 40.58 4.17
N THR A 115 -16.05 40.87 3.02
CA THR A 115 -17.41 40.42 2.71
C THR A 115 -17.44 38.90 2.56
N ALA A 116 -16.43 38.31 1.91
CA ALA A 116 -16.32 36.86 1.76
C ALA A 116 -16.25 36.13 3.11
N MET A 117 -15.46 36.62 4.06
CA MET A 117 -15.38 36.06 5.42
C MET A 117 -16.75 36.12 6.12
N THR A 118 -17.44 37.26 6.03
CA THR A 118 -18.76 37.45 6.66
C THR A 118 -19.78 36.47 6.07
N LEU A 119 -19.80 36.32 4.75
CA LEU A 119 -20.68 35.36 4.06
C LEU A 119 -20.29 33.90 4.30
N ALA A 120 -19.01 33.58 4.43
CA ALA A 120 -18.57 32.23 4.77
C ALA A 120 -18.99 31.83 6.18
N ILE A 121 -18.86 32.73 7.15
CA ILE A 121 -19.35 32.51 8.52
C ILE A 121 -20.87 32.40 8.53
N GLY A 122 -21.56 33.30 7.82
CA GLY A 122 -23.02 33.26 7.67
C GLY A 122 -23.51 31.99 6.99
N GLY A 123 -22.83 31.53 5.94
CA GLY A 123 -23.11 30.30 5.22
C GLY A 123 -22.86 29.04 6.05
N LEU A 124 -21.76 29.01 6.82
CA LEU A 124 -21.48 27.92 7.76
C LEU A 124 -22.55 27.85 8.86
N PHE A 125 -22.86 28.98 9.50
CA PHE A 125 -23.89 29.04 10.54
C PHE A 125 -25.27 28.67 9.97
N GLY A 126 -25.61 29.21 8.80
CA GLY A 126 -26.84 28.89 8.07
C GLY A 126 -26.92 27.41 7.68
N GLY A 127 -25.82 26.80 7.26
CA GLY A 127 -25.74 25.37 6.94
C GLY A 127 -25.91 24.48 8.16
N VAL A 128 -25.26 24.81 9.28
CA VAL A 128 -25.43 24.11 10.56
C VAL A 128 -26.87 24.26 11.06
N LEU A 129 -27.42 25.48 11.03
CA LEU A 129 -28.80 25.76 11.43
C LEU A 129 -29.79 24.98 10.57
N THR A 130 -29.65 25.04 9.24
CA THR A 130 -30.50 24.31 8.29
C THR A 130 -30.45 22.81 8.56
N THR A 131 -29.25 22.26 8.77
CA THR A 131 -29.07 20.83 9.09
C THR A 131 -29.72 20.46 10.42
N GLU A 132 -29.51 21.22 11.49
CA GLU A 132 -30.13 20.97 12.79
C GLU A 132 -31.65 21.11 12.74
N VAL A 133 -32.17 22.11 12.04
CA VAL A 133 -33.62 22.30 11.83
C VAL A 133 -34.19 21.10 11.11
N VAL A 134 -33.57 20.62 10.03
CA VAL A 134 -34.02 19.43 9.29
C VAL A 134 -33.95 18.18 10.17
N LEU A 135 -32.85 17.95 10.89
CA LEU A 135 -32.69 16.78 11.76
C LEU A 135 -33.73 16.76 12.89
N ARG A 136 -33.93 17.89 13.59
CA ARG A 136 -34.92 18.02 14.67
C ARG A 136 -36.34 17.95 14.11
N SER A 137 -36.60 18.65 13.01
CA SER A 137 -37.90 18.67 12.36
C SER A 137 -38.25 17.33 11.73
N CYS A 138 -37.32 16.46 11.37
CA CYS A 138 -37.61 15.11 10.90
C CYS A 138 -37.52 14.04 12.01
N ARG A 139 -37.20 14.42 13.26
CA ARG A 139 -36.93 13.51 14.40
C ARG A 139 -35.85 12.48 14.09
N ILE A 140 -34.84 12.89 13.32
CA ILE A 140 -33.70 12.06 12.94
C ILE A 140 -32.64 12.18 14.03
N ALA A 141 -32.43 11.09 14.78
CA ALA A 141 -31.38 11.03 15.79
C ALA A 141 -30.03 10.72 15.13
N PHE A 142 -29.27 11.79 14.88
CA PHE A 142 -27.91 11.71 14.35
C PHE A 142 -26.90 11.66 15.52
N PRO A 143 -26.12 10.59 15.72
CA PRO A 143 -25.22 10.49 16.86
C PRO A 143 -24.12 11.56 16.87
N PHE A 144 -23.62 11.91 18.07
CA PHE A 144 -22.64 12.99 18.26
C PHE A 144 -21.41 12.90 17.35
N TRP A 145 -20.78 11.73 17.24
CA TRP A 145 -19.57 11.58 16.42
C TRP A 145 -19.83 11.75 14.91
N TYR A 146 -21.01 11.33 14.43
CA TYR A 146 -21.41 11.61 13.05
C TYR A 146 -21.69 13.12 12.86
N ARG A 147 -22.34 13.78 13.81
CA ARG A 147 -22.52 15.26 13.80
C ARG A 147 -21.19 15.99 13.77
N ALA A 148 -20.27 15.62 14.67
CA ALA A 148 -18.98 16.27 14.82
C ALA A 148 -18.15 16.17 13.53
N SER A 149 -18.07 14.98 12.92
CA SER A 149 -17.39 14.81 11.63
C SER A 149 -18.06 15.62 10.51
N TYR A 150 -19.39 15.58 10.43
CA TYR A 150 -20.15 16.32 9.41
C TYR A 150 -19.91 17.84 9.52
N TYR A 151 -20.01 18.41 10.73
CA TYR A 151 -19.74 19.83 10.96
C TYR A 151 -18.28 20.19 10.76
N ALA A 152 -17.34 19.30 11.10
CA ALA A 152 -15.92 19.51 10.80
C ALA A 152 -15.66 19.54 9.28
N MET A 153 -16.31 18.69 8.49
CA MET A 153 -16.21 18.74 7.02
C MET A 153 -16.80 20.05 6.48
N LEU A 154 -17.99 20.46 6.94
CA LEU A 154 -18.57 21.76 6.56
C LEU A 154 -17.66 22.93 6.92
N LEU A 155 -17.06 22.91 8.10
CA LEU A 155 -16.07 23.91 8.50
C LEU A 155 -14.91 23.96 7.51
N VAL A 156 -14.35 22.82 7.11
CA VAL A 156 -13.27 22.78 6.11
C VAL A 156 -13.72 23.33 4.75
N PHE A 157 -14.94 23.01 4.30
CA PHE A 157 -15.50 23.55 3.05
C PHE A 157 -15.62 25.08 3.05
N PHE A 158 -16.10 25.69 4.15
CA PHE A 158 -16.27 27.15 4.24
C PHE A 158 -14.99 27.89 4.65
N ALA A 159 -14.13 27.28 5.47
CA ALA A 159 -12.89 27.91 5.94
C ALA A 159 -11.79 27.93 4.88
N SER A 160 -11.73 26.90 4.01
CA SER A 160 -10.69 26.79 2.98
C SER A 160 -10.67 27.97 1.99
N PRO A 161 -11.76 28.37 1.32
CA PRO A 161 -11.70 29.48 0.38
C PRO A 161 -11.33 30.81 1.05
N VAL A 162 -11.74 31.01 2.30
CA VAL A 162 -11.40 32.23 3.05
C VAL A 162 -9.91 32.27 3.41
N LEU A 163 -9.37 31.16 3.90
CA LEU A 163 -7.94 31.05 4.21
C LEU A 163 -7.08 31.25 2.96
N LEU A 164 -7.46 30.61 1.86
CA LEU A 164 -6.71 30.67 0.62
C LEU A 164 -6.89 32.01 -0.11
N GLY A 165 -8.08 32.60 -0.08
CA GLY A 165 -8.31 33.95 -0.62
C GLY A 165 -7.47 35.00 0.11
N ARG A 166 -7.36 34.93 1.44
CA ARG A 166 -6.43 35.78 2.20
C ARG A 166 -4.98 35.53 1.84
N ALA A 167 -4.58 34.26 1.73
CA ALA A 167 -3.22 33.91 1.33
C ALA A 167 -2.86 34.48 -0.05
N VAL A 168 -3.82 34.44 -0.99
CA VAL A 168 -3.67 35.02 -2.33
C VAL A 168 -3.61 36.55 -2.26
N ALA A 169 -4.51 37.19 -1.53
CA ALA A 169 -4.54 38.64 -1.36
C ALA A 169 -3.24 39.19 -0.73
N GLU A 170 -2.68 38.47 0.24
CA GLU A 170 -1.45 38.83 0.95
C GLU A 170 -0.17 38.34 0.25
N ARG A 171 -0.27 37.70 -0.93
CA ARG A 171 0.86 37.11 -1.69
C ARG A 171 1.70 36.09 -0.91
N HIS A 172 1.04 35.25 -0.10
CA HIS A 172 1.65 34.11 0.55
C HIS A 172 1.66 32.87 -0.37
N ASP A 173 2.54 32.90 -1.39
CA ASP A 173 2.58 31.91 -2.48
C ASP A 173 2.65 30.45 -2.00
N ARG A 174 3.45 30.18 -0.95
CA ARG A 174 3.60 28.83 -0.38
C ARG A 174 2.28 28.28 0.15
N LEU A 175 1.50 29.10 0.86
CA LEU A 175 0.25 28.65 1.48
C LEU A 175 -0.87 28.53 0.44
N ALA A 176 -0.90 29.43 -0.53
CA ALA A 176 -1.83 29.34 -1.66
C ALA A 176 -1.57 28.06 -2.49
N ASN A 177 -0.31 27.76 -2.82
CA ASN A 177 0.06 26.57 -3.57
C ASN A 177 -0.21 25.27 -2.80
N ALA A 178 0.04 25.25 -1.49
CA ALA A 178 -0.26 24.09 -0.63
C ALA A 178 -1.75 23.94 -0.30
N GLY A 179 -2.59 24.91 -0.66
CA GLY A 179 -3.98 25.00 -0.21
C GLY A 179 -4.85 23.80 -0.52
N SER A 180 -4.73 23.24 -1.72
CA SER A 180 -5.49 22.06 -2.15
C SER A 180 -5.11 20.79 -1.38
N VAL A 181 -3.82 20.64 -1.03
CA VAL A 181 -3.33 19.54 -0.18
C VAL A 181 -3.76 19.73 1.27
N ILE A 182 -3.68 20.96 1.80
CA ILE A 182 -4.14 21.30 3.15
C ILE A 182 -5.65 21.03 3.28
N PHE A 183 -6.45 21.42 2.29
CA PHE A 183 -7.88 21.11 2.23
C PHE A 183 -8.13 19.60 2.29
N SER A 184 -7.43 18.83 1.45
CA SER A 184 -7.56 17.37 1.39
C SER A 184 -7.18 16.70 2.71
N CYS A 185 -6.13 17.19 3.39
CA CYS A 185 -5.74 16.76 4.73
C CYS A 185 -6.79 17.14 5.79
N GLY A 186 -7.36 18.36 5.71
CA GLY A 186 -8.42 18.80 6.61
C GLY A 186 -9.67 17.92 6.50
N ILE A 187 -10.08 17.56 5.28
CA ILE A 187 -11.18 16.62 5.04
C ILE A 187 -10.84 15.24 5.61
N ALA A 188 -9.62 14.74 5.39
CA ALA A 188 -9.19 13.45 5.94
C ALA A 188 -9.26 13.43 7.48
N VAL A 189 -8.78 14.47 8.15
CA VAL A 189 -8.88 14.61 9.61
C VAL A 189 -10.34 14.66 10.07
N ALA A 190 -11.18 15.43 9.39
CA ALA A 190 -12.61 15.51 9.68
C ALA A 190 -13.30 14.14 9.51
N MET A 191 -12.90 13.33 8.54
CA MET A 191 -13.37 11.96 8.36
C MET A 191 -12.90 11.02 9.47
N LEU A 192 -11.66 11.14 9.95
CA LEU A 192 -11.13 10.30 11.03
C LEU A 192 -11.90 10.51 12.36
N LEU A 193 -12.61 11.63 12.54
CA LEU A 193 -13.55 11.81 13.66
C LEU A 193 -14.71 10.80 13.64
N LEU A 194 -14.94 10.08 12.54
CA LEU A 194 -15.92 9.00 12.44
C LEU A 194 -15.46 7.69 13.09
N ILE A 195 -14.17 7.53 13.43
CA ILE A 195 -13.64 6.28 14.01
C ILE A 195 -14.48 5.79 15.20
N PRO A 196 -14.82 6.61 16.22
CA PRO A 196 -15.61 6.15 17.36
C PRO A 196 -17.02 5.72 16.95
N ALA A 197 -17.61 6.39 15.95
CA ALA A 197 -18.95 6.08 15.45
C ALA A 197 -18.98 4.74 14.71
N ILE A 198 -17.99 4.52 13.84
CA ILE A 198 -17.86 3.30 13.03
C ILE A 198 -17.55 2.09 13.89
N ARG A 199 -16.69 2.22 14.92
CA ARG A 199 -16.38 1.14 15.87
C ARG A 199 -17.62 0.59 16.58
N ARG A 200 -18.56 1.47 16.94
CA ARG A 200 -19.84 1.09 17.55
C ARG A 200 -20.81 0.46 16.53
N GLY A 201 -20.61 0.72 15.24
CA GLY A 201 -21.35 0.10 14.14
C GLY A 201 -22.87 0.28 14.23
N ARG A 202 -23.61 -0.82 14.06
CA ARG A 202 -25.08 -0.83 14.08
C ARG A 202 -25.69 -0.32 15.40
N SER A 203 -24.98 -0.49 16.53
CA SER A 203 -25.49 -0.07 17.83
C SER A 203 -25.68 1.45 17.93
N SER A 204 -24.82 2.24 17.27
CA SER A 204 -24.90 3.71 17.23
C SER A 204 -26.18 4.22 16.56
N VAL A 205 -26.79 3.42 15.69
CA VAL A 205 -27.82 3.89 14.75
C VAL A 205 -29.14 3.14 14.95
N ARG A 206 -29.25 2.27 15.97
CA ARG A 206 -30.42 1.41 16.20
C ARG A 206 -31.73 2.17 16.45
N HIS A 207 -31.64 3.37 17.03
CA HIS A 207 -32.80 4.21 17.37
C HIS A 207 -32.75 5.57 16.64
N ASN A 208 -32.31 5.58 15.37
CA ASN A 208 -32.10 6.80 14.59
C ASN A 208 -33.40 7.50 14.11
N GLY A 209 -34.57 6.87 14.27
CA GLY A 209 -35.85 7.42 13.83
C GLY A 209 -36.11 7.32 12.32
N THR A 210 -35.29 6.57 11.57
CA THR A 210 -35.45 6.38 10.11
C THR A 210 -35.53 4.89 9.75
N PRO A 211 -36.16 4.52 8.61
CA PRO A 211 -36.23 3.13 8.18
C PRO A 211 -34.90 2.60 7.58
N TRP A 212 -33.91 3.47 7.38
CA TRP A 212 -32.69 3.12 6.68
C TRP A 212 -31.73 2.31 7.56
N ARG A 213 -31.17 1.26 6.97
CA ARG A 213 -30.27 0.32 7.66
C ARG A 213 -28.81 0.76 7.55
N TRP A 214 -28.04 0.47 8.59
CA TRP A 214 -26.57 0.53 8.53
C TRP A 214 -26.04 -0.57 7.60
N PRO A 215 -25.09 -0.30 6.68
CA PRO A 215 -24.22 0.87 6.63
C PRO A 215 -24.75 2.07 5.83
N LEU A 216 -25.79 1.91 5.01
CA LEU A 216 -26.26 2.95 4.07
C LEU A 216 -26.57 4.28 4.78
N TYR A 217 -27.26 4.22 5.93
CA TYR A 217 -27.39 5.37 6.82
C TYR A 217 -26.48 5.21 8.04
N PRO A 218 -25.71 6.24 8.42
CA PRO A 218 -25.60 7.58 7.81
C PRO A 218 -24.49 7.73 6.75
N LEU A 219 -23.80 6.64 6.36
CA LEU A 219 -22.56 6.75 5.57
C LEU A 219 -22.77 7.29 4.15
N SER A 220 -23.97 7.19 3.57
CA SER A 220 -24.26 7.75 2.24
C SER A 220 -23.97 9.25 2.14
N ALA A 221 -24.27 10.02 3.18
CA ALA A 221 -24.00 11.46 3.21
C ALA A 221 -22.48 11.74 3.19
N PHE A 222 -21.70 10.94 3.93
CA PHE A 222 -20.24 11.06 3.96
C PHE A 222 -19.59 10.62 2.66
N VAL A 223 -20.12 9.60 1.99
CA VAL A 223 -19.66 9.21 0.64
C VAL A 223 -19.89 10.35 -0.35
N VAL A 224 -21.08 10.96 -0.35
CA VAL A 224 -21.37 12.13 -1.20
C VAL A 224 -20.44 13.30 -0.87
N LEU A 225 -20.28 13.63 0.41
CA LEU A 225 -19.35 14.69 0.84
C LEU A 225 -17.90 14.40 0.43
N LEU A 226 -17.47 13.15 0.45
CA LEU A 226 -16.12 12.77 0.04
C LEU A 226 -15.93 12.92 -1.47
N VAL A 227 -16.90 12.50 -2.27
CA VAL A 227 -16.88 12.72 -3.73
C VAL A 227 -16.84 14.21 -4.03
N LEU A 228 -17.69 15.00 -3.36
CA LEU A 228 -17.69 16.45 -3.49
C LEU A 228 -16.37 17.07 -3.02
N ALA A 229 -15.75 16.57 -1.95
CA ALA A 229 -14.44 17.00 -1.50
C ALA A 229 -13.35 16.69 -2.54
N GLY A 230 -13.42 15.54 -3.20
CA GLY A 230 -12.53 15.20 -4.31
C GLY A 230 -12.62 16.21 -5.45
N ILE A 231 -13.84 16.48 -5.94
CA ILE A 231 -14.10 17.51 -6.97
C ILE A 231 -13.63 18.89 -6.49
N ARG A 232 -13.94 19.22 -5.24
CA ARG A 232 -13.61 20.50 -4.62
C ARG A 232 -12.10 20.72 -4.49
N SER A 233 -11.33 19.69 -4.15
CA SER A 233 -9.87 19.79 -4.01
C SER A 233 -9.21 20.25 -5.32
N HIS A 234 -9.74 19.77 -6.46
CA HIS A 234 -9.31 20.22 -7.78
C HIS A 234 -9.82 21.62 -8.12
N ALA A 235 -11.07 21.94 -7.78
CA ALA A 235 -11.61 23.29 -7.97
C ALA A 235 -10.80 24.34 -7.20
N ILE A 236 -10.42 24.07 -5.95
CA ILE A 236 -9.58 24.96 -5.13
C ILE A 236 -8.22 25.20 -5.81
N TRP A 237 -7.62 24.16 -6.37
CA TRP A 237 -6.37 24.30 -7.10
C TRP A 237 -6.52 25.17 -8.35
N LEU A 238 -7.62 25.02 -9.11
CA LEU A 238 -7.93 25.87 -10.26
C LEU A 238 -8.22 27.33 -9.87
N SER A 239 -8.93 27.55 -8.77
CA SER A 239 -9.37 28.89 -8.35
C SER A 239 -8.29 29.71 -7.64
N PHE A 240 -7.41 29.08 -6.86
CA PHE A 240 -6.44 29.78 -6.00
C PHE A 240 -4.96 29.47 -6.34
N GLY A 241 -4.68 28.58 -7.29
CA GLY A 241 -3.31 28.25 -7.69
C GLY A 241 -2.66 29.33 -8.55
N PHE A 242 -1.57 29.94 -8.07
CA PHE A 242 -0.91 31.07 -8.73
C PHE A 242 -0.14 30.73 -10.04
N PHE A 243 0.23 29.46 -10.26
CA PHE A 243 1.24 29.10 -11.26
C PHE A 243 0.96 27.81 -12.06
N GLY A 244 -0.29 27.37 -12.16
CA GLY A 244 -0.61 26.14 -12.90
C GLY A 244 -1.07 26.43 -14.33
N GLU A 245 -0.38 25.86 -15.33
CA GLU A 245 -1.05 25.58 -16.61
C GLU A 245 -2.27 24.68 -16.30
N SER A 246 -3.43 24.98 -16.91
CA SER A 246 -4.69 24.29 -16.70
C SER A 246 -4.64 22.85 -17.24
N PHE A 247 -3.98 21.95 -16.52
CA PHE A 247 -3.91 20.53 -16.83
C PHE A 247 -4.80 19.71 -15.90
N GLY A 248 -5.12 18.49 -16.36
CA GLY A 248 -6.14 17.62 -15.79
C GLY A 248 -6.01 17.31 -14.30
N PHE A 249 -7.08 16.74 -13.76
CA PHE A 249 -7.21 16.34 -12.36
C PHE A 249 -5.96 15.60 -11.82
N GLU A 250 -5.44 16.08 -10.68
CA GLU A 250 -4.27 15.48 -10.02
C GLU A 250 -4.73 14.44 -8.97
N PRO A 251 -4.49 13.14 -9.20
CA PRO A 251 -4.92 12.08 -8.28
C PRO A 251 -4.27 12.16 -6.89
N PHE A 252 -3.13 12.82 -6.77
CA PHE A 252 -2.41 13.01 -5.50
C PHE A 252 -3.27 13.70 -4.44
N LEU A 253 -4.17 14.62 -4.84
CA LEU A 253 -5.08 15.32 -3.93
C LEU A 253 -6.04 14.36 -3.21
N LEU A 254 -6.33 13.19 -3.79
CA LEU A 254 -7.18 12.18 -3.17
C LEU A 254 -6.48 11.36 -2.09
N LEU A 255 -5.15 11.41 -2.03
CA LEU A 255 -4.37 10.52 -1.16
C LEU A 255 -4.75 10.60 0.32
N PRO A 256 -4.86 11.79 0.97
CA PRO A 256 -5.21 11.85 2.40
C PRO A 256 -6.63 11.35 2.65
N MET A 257 -7.56 11.66 1.73
CA MET A 257 -8.96 11.25 1.79
C MET A 257 -9.10 9.73 1.66
N LEU A 258 -8.40 9.11 0.71
CA LEU A 258 -8.36 7.66 0.54
C LEU A 258 -7.71 6.97 1.73
N PHE A 259 -6.61 7.52 2.26
CA PHE A 259 -6.00 7.00 3.49
C PHE A 259 -7.00 6.96 4.65
N ALA A 260 -7.70 8.07 4.90
CA ALA A 260 -8.72 8.13 5.95
C ALA A 260 -9.86 7.13 5.69
N MET A 261 -10.33 7.00 4.44
CA MET A 261 -11.35 6.02 4.06
C MET A 261 -10.91 4.58 4.37
N LEU A 262 -9.69 4.19 4.03
CA LEU A 262 -9.17 2.85 4.31
C LEU A 262 -9.04 2.60 5.80
N VAL A 263 -8.57 3.58 6.59
CA VAL A 263 -8.53 3.49 8.05
C VAL A 263 -9.93 3.25 8.63
N LEU A 264 -10.93 4.01 8.17
CA LEU A 264 -12.33 3.82 8.57
C LEU A 264 -12.89 2.44 8.16
N ALA A 265 -12.52 1.95 6.97
CA ALA A 265 -12.94 0.64 6.48
C ALA A 265 -12.36 -0.50 7.33
N VAL A 266 -11.07 -0.43 7.70
CA VAL A 266 -10.45 -1.38 8.63
C VAL A 266 -11.16 -1.36 9.99
N GLU A 267 -11.41 -0.17 10.55
CA GLU A 267 -12.05 -0.02 11.86
C GLU A 267 -13.50 -0.51 11.93
N SER A 268 -14.16 -0.67 10.78
CA SER A 268 -15.54 -1.17 10.72
C SER A 268 -15.70 -2.64 11.13
N ASP A 269 -14.62 -3.43 10.99
CA ASP A 269 -14.68 -4.90 11.06
C ASP A 269 -13.60 -5.53 11.95
N VAL A 270 -12.65 -4.75 12.48
CA VAL A 270 -11.53 -5.22 13.34
C VAL A 270 -11.98 -6.09 14.52
N HIS A 271 -13.13 -5.80 15.13
CA HIS A 271 -13.62 -6.55 16.31
C HIS A 271 -14.59 -7.70 15.95
N ARG A 272 -14.87 -7.94 14.68
CA ARG A 272 -15.80 -9.00 14.28
C ARG A 272 -15.07 -10.32 14.11
N ARG A 273 -15.79 -11.42 14.36
CA ARG A 273 -15.26 -12.79 14.20
C ARG A 273 -14.82 -13.11 12.77
N THR A 274 -15.40 -12.43 11.77
CA THR A 274 -15.10 -12.61 10.34
C THR A 274 -14.77 -11.27 9.69
N PRO A 275 -13.49 -10.85 9.67
CA PRO A 275 -13.08 -9.51 9.23
C PRO A 275 -12.99 -9.40 7.69
N VAL A 276 -14.09 -9.68 6.98
CA VAL A 276 -14.14 -9.67 5.51
C VAL A 276 -13.77 -8.29 4.95
N TRP A 277 -14.28 -7.21 5.58
CA TRP A 277 -14.03 -5.85 5.11
C TRP A 277 -12.60 -5.41 5.39
N SER A 278 -12.03 -5.75 6.56
CA SER A 278 -10.64 -5.42 6.87
C SER A 278 -9.67 -6.13 5.91
N ILE A 279 -9.93 -7.40 5.59
CA ILE A 279 -9.13 -8.15 4.62
C ILE A 279 -9.28 -7.57 3.21
N GLY A 280 -10.51 -7.30 2.76
CA GLY A 280 -10.75 -6.64 1.48
C GLY A 280 -10.06 -5.28 1.37
N THR A 281 -10.04 -4.52 2.46
CA THR A 281 -9.35 -3.22 2.52
C THR A 281 -7.84 -3.35 2.36
N LEU A 282 -7.22 -4.40 2.93
CA LEU A 282 -5.79 -4.67 2.71
C LEU A 282 -5.47 -4.92 1.24
N TYR A 283 -6.35 -5.60 0.49
CA TYR A 283 -6.14 -5.85 -0.94
C TYR A 283 -6.40 -4.62 -1.81
N VAL A 284 -7.28 -3.72 -1.38
CA VAL A 284 -7.59 -2.47 -2.11
C VAL A 284 -6.56 -1.37 -1.81
N ALA A 285 -5.91 -1.39 -0.65
CA ALA A 285 -4.96 -0.36 -0.23
C ALA A 285 -3.83 -0.04 -1.25
N PRO A 286 -3.25 -1.00 -2.00
CA PRO A 286 -2.27 -0.70 -3.04
C PRO A 286 -2.80 0.20 -4.16
N ALA A 287 -4.13 0.31 -4.34
CA ALA A 287 -4.72 1.26 -5.29
C ALA A 287 -4.39 2.72 -4.93
N MET A 288 -4.01 3.03 -3.68
CA MET A 288 -3.47 4.36 -3.31
C MET A 288 -2.22 4.73 -4.08
N LEU A 289 -1.45 3.75 -4.59
CA LEU A 289 -0.27 4.01 -5.40
C LEU A 289 -0.63 4.71 -6.72
N LEU A 290 -1.86 4.54 -7.22
CA LEU A 290 -2.38 5.28 -8.38
C LEU A 290 -2.35 6.80 -8.15
N CYS A 291 -2.46 7.26 -6.90
CA CYS A 291 -2.34 8.68 -6.55
C CYS A 291 -0.91 9.23 -6.72
N GLY A 292 0.10 8.37 -6.79
CA GLY A 292 1.51 8.73 -6.95
C GLY A 292 2.06 8.47 -8.35
N LEU A 293 1.28 7.87 -9.26
CA LEU A 293 1.70 7.56 -10.64
C LEU A 293 1.73 8.82 -11.52
N GLY A 294 2.57 9.79 -11.17
CA GLY A 294 2.89 10.94 -12.01
C GLY A 294 4.01 10.65 -13.01
N ALA A 295 4.20 11.51 -14.00
CA ALA A 295 5.36 11.44 -14.90
C ALA A 295 6.64 11.56 -14.05
N ARG A 296 7.47 10.50 -14.02
CA ARG A 296 8.64 10.36 -13.13
C ARG A 296 8.32 10.43 -11.63
N GLY A 297 7.07 10.15 -11.23
CA GLY A 297 6.67 10.19 -9.82
C GLY A 297 6.57 11.59 -9.21
N MET A 298 6.63 12.65 -10.03
CA MET A 298 6.42 14.03 -9.61
C MET A 298 4.93 14.40 -9.68
N THR A 299 4.48 15.22 -8.74
CA THR A 299 3.15 15.85 -8.83
C THR A 299 3.20 16.98 -9.86
N ARG A 300 2.08 17.27 -10.52
CA ARG A 300 1.92 18.46 -11.36
C ARG A 300 1.52 19.71 -10.59
N LEU A 301 1.33 19.58 -9.28
CA LEU A 301 0.97 20.69 -8.41
C LEU A 301 2.13 21.69 -8.33
N PRO A 302 1.85 23.01 -8.17
CA PRO A 302 2.88 24.04 -8.00
C PRO A 302 3.82 23.81 -6.80
N ILE A 303 3.42 22.97 -5.85
CA ILE A 303 4.23 22.58 -4.69
C ILE A 303 5.23 21.46 -5.00
N ALA A 304 5.33 20.96 -6.23
CA ALA A 304 6.14 19.78 -6.55
C ALA A 304 7.60 19.91 -6.08
N ASP A 305 8.21 21.08 -6.28
CA ASP A 305 9.60 21.34 -5.89
C ASP A 305 9.76 21.36 -4.36
N ASP A 306 8.86 22.05 -3.66
CA ASP A 306 8.82 22.09 -2.19
C ASP A 306 8.59 20.69 -1.60
N LEU A 307 7.67 19.93 -2.22
CA LEU A 307 7.34 18.57 -1.85
C LEU A 307 8.53 17.63 -2.08
N GLN A 308 9.28 17.82 -3.17
CA GLN A 308 10.47 17.04 -3.47
C GLN A 308 11.58 17.31 -2.45
N LEU A 309 11.74 18.56 -2.05
CA LEU A 309 12.74 18.94 -1.05
C LEU A 309 12.43 18.37 0.34
N VAL A 310 11.17 18.40 0.77
CA VAL A 310 10.75 17.97 2.10
C VAL A 310 10.53 16.46 2.17
N ALA A 311 9.77 15.91 1.23
CA ALA A 311 9.21 14.57 1.29
C ALA A 311 9.66 13.63 0.16
N GLY A 312 10.43 14.14 -0.82
CA GLY A 312 11.07 13.33 -1.86
C GLY A 312 10.29 13.31 -3.16
N SER A 313 9.16 12.61 -3.22
CA SER A 313 8.33 12.56 -4.43
C SER A 313 6.88 12.19 -4.09
N ALA A 314 5.97 12.35 -5.05
CA ALA A 314 4.58 11.91 -4.88
C ALA A 314 4.52 10.41 -4.58
N THR A 315 5.30 9.62 -5.33
CA THR A 315 5.43 8.16 -5.12
C THR A 315 5.90 7.86 -3.71
N THR A 316 6.89 8.58 -3.21
CA THR A 316 7.42 8.41 -1.85
C THR A 316 6.35 8.66 -0.79
N ILE A 317 5.58 9.74 -0.91
CA ILE A 317 4.50 10.03 0.04
C ILE A 317 3.41 8.96 -0.05
N THR A 318 3.04 8.49 -1.24
CA THR A 318 2.05 7.41 -1.37
C THR A 318 2.54 6.09 -0.76
N MET A 319 3.81 5.73 -0.94
CA MET A 319 4.43 4.54 -0.35
C MET A 319 4.54 4.64 1.18
N LEU A 320 4.93 5.82 1.69
CA LEU A 320 4.95 6.08 3.13
C LEU A 320 3.55 6.04 3.74
N SER A 321 2.55 6.59 3.05
CA SER A 321 1.14 6.54 3.47
C SER A 321 0.63 5.10 3.48
N LEU A 322 0.96 4.30 2.46
CA LEU A 322 0.61 2.89 2.38
C LEU A 322 1.29 2.08 3.50
N THR A 323 2.56 2.36 3.76
CA THR A 323 3.33 1.76 4.87
C THR A 323 2.71 2.12 6.22
N ALA A 324 2.37 3.39 6.44
CA ALA A 324 1.70 3.85 7.66
C ALA A 324 0.33 3.19 7.84
N PHE A 325 -0.43 3.00 6.75
CA PHE A 325 -1.71 2.30 6.79
C PHE A 325 -1.54 0.84 7.20
N TYR A 326 -0.59 0.11 6.61
CA TYR A 326 -0.35 -1.29 7.00
C TYR A 326 0.24 -1.43 8.40
N ALA A 327 1.09 -0.49 8.83
CA ALA A 327 1.57 -0.44 10.20
C ALA A 327 0.41 -0.24 11.17
N TYR A 328 -0.51 0.67 10.86
CA TYR A 328 -1.75 0.85 11.61
C TYR A 328 -2.59 -0.43 11.64
N ALA A 329 -2.82 -1.09 10.50
CA ALA A 329 -3.57 -2.34 10.43
C ALA A 329 -2.91 -3.47 11.24
N ALA A 330 -1.57 -3.54 11.25
CA ALA A 330 -0.79 -4.49 12.05
C ALA A 330 -0.92 -4.22 13.55
N LEU A 331 -0.83 -2.96 13.98
CA LEU A 331 -1.07 -2.56 15.37
C LEU A 331 -2.50 -2.89 15.84
N ARG A 332 -3.47 -2.91 14.92
CA ARG A 332 -4.86 -3.30 15.19
C ARG A 332 -5.09 -4.82 15.13
N GLY A 333 -4.05 -5.61 14.86
CA GLY A 333 -4.13 -7.08 14.84
C GLY A 333 -4.88 -7.65 13.64
N VAL A 334 -4.96 -6.92 12.52
CA VAL A 334 -5.63 -7.43 11.31
C VAL A 334 -4.80 -8.59 10.73
N ARG A 335 -5.44 -9.72 10.45
CA ARG A 335 -4.77 -10.91 9.89
C ARG A 335 -4.09 -10.56 8.55
N HIS A 336 -2.87 -11.09 8.34
CA HIS A 336 -2.03 -10.86 7.14
C HIS A 336 -1.48 -9.43 6.94
N SER A 337 -1.84 -8.46 7.78
CA SER A 337 -1.30 -7.08 7.69
C SER A 337 0.22 -7.02 7.85
N GLU A 338 0.81 -7.92 8.65
CA GLU A 338 2.27 -8.00 8.88
C GLU A 338 3.02 -8.29 7.57
N HIS A 339 2.48 -9.16 6.70
CA HIS A 339 3.05 -9.45 5.39
C HIS A 339 2.89 -8.27 4.42
N ALA A 340 1.72 -7.61 4.46
CA ALA A 340 1.46 -6.44 3.63
C ALA A 340 2.36 -5.26 4.03
N LEU A 341 2.60 -5.07 5.33
CA LEU A 341 3.55 -4.08 5.87
C LEU A 341 4.96 -4.35 5.36
N ALA A 342 5.44 -5.59 5.47
CA ALA A 342 6.76 -5.94 4.94
C ALA A 342 6.85 -5.69 3.43
N GLY A 343 5.81 -6.04 2.66
CA GLY A 343 5.71 -5.74 1.24
C GLY A 343 5.78 -4.24 0.93
N ALA A 344 5.05 -3.41 1.68
CA ALA A 344 5.08 -1.96 1.51
C ALA A 344 6.43 -1.33 1.91
N LEU A 345 7.10 -1.86 2.94
CA LEU A 345 8.45 -1.45 3.31
C LEU A 345 9.48 -1.79 2.22
N ILE A 346 9.39 -2.98 1.62
CA ILE A 346 10.22 -3.37 0.48
C ILE A 346 9.95 -2.43 -0.70
N GLY A 347 8.67 -2.20 -1.03
CA GLY A 347 8.27 -1.28 -2.10
C GLY A 347 8.80 0.13 -1.87
N THR A 348 8.74 0.62 -0.63
CA THR A 348 9.29 1.93 -0.25
C THR A 348 10.81 1.94 -0.44
N GLY A 349 11.53 0.92 0.03
CA GLY A 349 12.99 0.86 -0.15
C GLY A 349 13.43 0.82 -1.61
N LEU A 350 12.68 0.14 -2.48
CA LEU A 350 13.05 -0.05 -3.89
C LEU A 350 12.60 1.07 -4.82
N PHE A 351 11.43 1.68 -4.57
CA PHE A 351 10.79 2.60 -5.52
C PHE A 351 10.64 4.03 -5.00
N ALA A 352 10.79 4.27 -3.69
CA ALA A 352 10.66 5.62 -3.16
C ALA A 352 11.94 6.43 -3.36
N GLU A 353 11.78 7.67 -3.81
CA GLU A 353 12.85 8.66 -3.88
C GLU A 353 12.99 9.33 -2.50
N ILE A 354 13.97 8.89 -1.72
CA ILE A 354 14.15 9.37 -0.35
C ILE A 354 14.59 10.83 -0.37
N SER A 355 13.94 11.68 0.43
CA SER A 355 14.25 13.11 0.47
C SER A 355 15.67 13.37 0.98
N ARG A 356 16.28 14.46 0.51
CA ARG A 356 17.62 14.90 0.96
C ARG A 356 17.78 15.01 2.49
N PRO A 357 16.81 15.56 3.26
CA PRO A 357 16.95 15.61 4.71
C PRO A 357 16.97 14.20 5.35
N LEU A 358 16.19 13.24 4.82
CA LEU A 358 16.23 11.86 5.29
C LEU A 358 17.57 11.19 4.97
N GLN A 359 18.11 11.43 3.77
CA GLN A 359 19.44 10.95 3.40
C GLN A 359 20.53 11.55 4.28
N ALA A 360 20.44 12.83 4.62
CA ALA A 360 21.36 13.51 5.54
C ALA A 360 21.29 12.95 6.97
N ALA A 361 20.12 12.45 7.38
CA ALA A 361 19.93 11.71 8.63
C ALA A 361 20.43 10.25 8.56
N GLY A 362 21.03 9.82 7.44
CA GLY A 362 21.52 8.46 7.22
C GLY A 362 20.43 7.46 6.84
N ILE A 363 19.19 7.90 6.61
CA ILE A 363 18.09 7.05 6.19
C ILE A 363 18.18 6.86 4.68
N GLN A 364 18.53 5.65 4.27
CA GLN A 364 18.67 5.23 2.88
C GLN A 364 17.77 4.03 2.57
N SER A 365 17.66 3.64 1.30
CA SER A 365 16.78 2.58 0.81
C SER A 365 16.90 1.25 1.57
N TRP A 366 18.13 0.87 1.94
CA TRP A 366 18.39 -0.36 2.67
C TRP A 366 17.76 -0.40 4.07
N VAL A 367 17.51 0.77 4.69
CA VAL A 367 16.89 0.85 6.02
C VAL A 367 15.45 0.33 5.98
N PHE A 368 14.69 0.66 4.94
CA PHE A 368 13.31 0.17 4.79
C PHE A 368 13.26 -1.34 4.55
N VAL A 369 14.17 -1.87 3.73
CA VAL A 369 14.28 -3.32 3.50
C VAL A 369 14.74 -4.04 4.77
N LEU A 370 15.62 -3.43 5.57
CA LEU A 370 16.03 -3.94 6.88
C LEU A 370 14.85 -3.97 7.86
N LEU A 371 14.01 -2.94 7.89
CA LEU A 371 12.78 -2.93 8.69
C LEU A 371 11.82 -4.04 8.25
N ALA A 372 11.70 -4.31 6.94
CA ALA A 372 10.92 -5.43 6.44
C ALA A 372 11.49 -6.78 6.92
N ALA A 373 12.83 -6.92 6.92
CA ALA A 373 13.51 -8.09 7.47
C ALA A 373 13.20 -8.23 8.97
N LEU A 374 13.26 -7.13 9.75
CA LEU A 374 12.93 -7.15 11.18
C LEU A 374 11.49 -7.60 11.44
N VAL A 375 10.52 -7.16 10.62
CA VAL A 375 9.14 -7.66 10.69
C VAL A 375 9.11 -9.18 10.51
N TYR A 376 9.77 -9.71 9.48
CA TYR A 376 9.82 -11.17 9.28
C TYR A 376 10.57 -11.93 10.37
N LEU A 377 11.61 -11.33 10.97
CA LEU A 377 12.29 -11.91 12.12
C LEU A 377 11.32 -12.06 13.30
N LEU A 378 10.54 -11.03 13.61
CA LEU A 378 9.52 -11.10 14.67
C LEU A 378 8.45 -12.16 14.36
N LEU A 379 8.03 -12.27 13.10
CA LEU A 379 7.09 -13.32 12.66
C LEU A 379 7.65 -14.73 12.74
N ALA A 380 8.95 -14.89 12.47
CA ALA A 380 9.65 -16.16 12.55
C ALA A 380 9.89 -16.56 14.01
N ILE A 381 10.20 -15.61 14.90
CA ILE A 381 10.30 -15.84 16.34
C ILE A 381 8.94 -16.23 16.92
N ARG A 382 7.85 -15.55 16.52
CA ARG A 382 6.48 -15.87 16.97
C ARG A 382 6.05 -17.27 16.54
N ASP A 383 6.49 -17.73 15.39
CA ASP A 383 6.11 -19.01 14.79
C ASP A 383 7.36 -19.77 14.35
N TRP A 384 8.10 -20.23 15.36
CA TRP A 384 9.41 -20.85 15.19
C TRP A 384 9.42 -22.03 14.22
N GLN A 385 8.27 -22.70 14.07
CA GLN A 385 8.15 -23.90 13.24
C GLN A 385 8.11 -23.61 11.73
N SER A 386 7.94 -22.34 11.32
CA SER A 386 7.81 -21.96 9.91
C SER A 386 9.16 -21.65 9.27
N ASP A 387 9.73 -22.62 8.56
CA ASP A 387 10.94 -22.49 7.74
C ASP A 387 10.85 -21.40 6.66
N LEU A 388 9.66 -21.21 6.06
CA LEU A 388 9.41 -20.17 5.05
C LEU A 388 9.62 -18.75 5.61
N ARG A 389 9.25 -18.50 6.88
CA ARG A 389 9.42 -17.18 7.50
C ARG A 389 10.88 -16.89 7.81
N TRP A 390 11.63 -17.89 8.29
CA TRP A 390 13.07 -17.80 8.46
C TRP A 390 13.79 -17.52 7.14
N PHE A 391 13.37 -18.19 6.06
CA PHE A 391 13.92 -17.94 4.74
C PHE A 391 13.58 -16.54 4.22
N ALA A 392 12.33 -16.08 4.38
CA ALA A 392 11.93 -14.73 4.00
C ALA A 392 12.76 -13.66 4.75
N PHE A 393 12.97 -13.83 6.05
CA PHE A 393 13.90 -12.99 6.82
C PHE A 393 15.31 -13.00 6.21
N ALA A 394 15.85 -14.20 5.94
CA ALA A 394 17.20 -14.33 5.41
C ALA A 394 17.39 -13.62 4.07
N VAL A 395 16.43 -13.77 3.16
CA VAL A 395 16.41 -13.10 1.85
C VAL A 395 16.32 -11.59 2.00
N LEU A 396 15.44 -11.07 2.86
CA LEU A 396 15.28 -9.63 3.04
C LEU A 396 16.49 -9.00 3.72
N PHE A 397 17.07 -9.65 4.73
CA PHE A 397 18.28 -9.17 5.39
C PHE A 397 19.49 -9.19 4.44
N SER A 398 19.64 -10.25 3.64
CA SER A 398 20.60 -10.33 2.55
C SER A 398 20.39 -9.20 1.52
N GLY A 399 19.14 -8.92 1.13
CA GLY A 399 18.81 -7.80 0.26
C GLY A 399 19.19 -6.43 0.86
N ALA A 400 18.95 -6.24 2.15
CA ALA A 400 19.36 -5.02 2.86
C ALA A 400 20.89 -4.86 2.86
N LEU A 401 21.66 -5.93 3.11
CA LEU A 401 23.13 -5.90 3.02
C LEU A 401 23.62 -5.56 1.61
N ALA A 402 22.98 -6.11 0.57
CA ALA A 402 23.31 -5.83 -0.82
C ALA A 402 23.07 -4.36 -1.18
N LEU A 403 21.99 -3.76 -0.65
CA LEU A 403 21.69 -2.34 -0.86
C LEU A 403 22.54 -1.39 0.00
N ALA A 404 22.98 -1.82 1.18
CA ALA A 404 23.85 -1.04 2.07
C ALA A 404 25.28 -0.91 1.53
N GLY A 405 25.79 -1.91 0.79
CA GLY A 405 27.13 -1.87 0.21
C GLY A 405 27.39 -0.66 -0.69
N PRO A 406 26.60 -0.46 -1.78
CA PRO A 406 26.73 0.69 -2.66
C PRO A 406 26.57 2.02 -1.93
N SER A 407 25.67 2.09 -0.95
CA SER A 407 25.38 3.33 -0.24
C SER A 407 26.47 3.74 0.75
N LEU A 408 27.30 2.79 1.19
CA LEU A 408 28.54 2.99 1.94
C LEU A 408 29.79 3.13 1.03
N GLY A 409 29.60 3.21 -0.29
CA GLY A 409 30.72 3.29 -1.26
C GLY A 409 31.51 1.98 -1.43
N ARG A 410 30.98 0.84 -0.97
CA ARG A 410 31.62 -0.49 -1.02
C ARG A 410 30.68 -1.56 -1.59
N PRO A 411 30.26 -1.45 -2.86
CA PRO A 411 29.26 -2.35 -3.46
C PRO A 411 29.67 -3.83 -3.41
N ASN A 412 30.93 -4.13 -3.75
CA ASN A 412 31.43 -5.51 -3.78
C ASN A 412 31.39 -6.18 -2.40
N VAL A 413 31.65 -5.43 -1.33
CA VAL A 413 31.61 -5.95 0.05
C VAL A 413 30.17 -6.24 0.45
N GLY A 414 29.21 -5.37 0.10
CA GLY A 414 27.79 -5.59 0.37
C GLY A 414 27.26 -6.85 -0.33
N TYR A 415 27.58 -7.04 -1.61
CA TYR A 415 27.17 -8.24 -2.36
C TYR A 415 27.82 -9.52 -1.80
N ALA A 416 29.11 -9.47 -1.45
CA ALA A 416 29.79 -10.61 -0.84
C ALA A 416 29.18 -10.98 0.52
N CYS A 417 28.98 -10.00 1.42
CA CYS A 417 28.36 -10.22 2.72
C CYS A 417 26.94 -10.77 2.59
N SER A 418 26.16 -10.21 1.66
CA SER A 418 24.81 -10.67 1.33
C SER A 418 24.78 -12.14 0.89
N ALA A 419 25.67 -12.53 -0.03
CA ALA A 419 25.75 -13.90 -0.54
C ALA A 419 26.20 -14.90 0.53
N VAL A 420 27.20 -14.53 1.35
CA VAL A 420 27.69 -15.35 2.47
C VAL A 420 26.60 -15.53 3.52
N PHE A 421 25.91 -14.46 3.90
CA PHE A 421 24.82 -14.50 4.87
C PHE A 421 23.67 -15.39 4.37
N LEU A 422 23.21 -15.20 3.13
CA LEU A 422 22.11 -15.99 2.57
C LEU A 422 22.47 -17.48 2.50
N SER A 423 23.69 -17.81 2.05
CA SER A 423 24.16 -19.19 1.99
C SER A 423 24.23 -19.82 3.38
N GLY A 424 24.79 -19.11 4.36
CA GLY A 424 24.82 -19.55 5.76
C GLY A 424 23.43 -19.75 6.35
N ALA A 425 22.50 -18.83 6.07
CA ALA A 425 21.12 -18.95 6.52
C ALA A 425 20.39 -20.14 5.88
N MET A 426 20.59 -20.40 4.59
CA MET A 426 20.03 -21.58 3.91
C MET A 426 20.55 -22.89 4.51
N LEU A 427 21.84 -22.94 4.89
CA LEU A 427 22.41 -24.08 5.61
C LEU A 427 21.80 -24.25 7.01
N ALA A 428 21.70 -23.16 7.77
CA ALA A 428 21.13 -23.17 9.12
C ALA A 428 19.67 -23.61 9.11
N ILE A 429 18.85 -23.08 8.19
CA ILE A 429 17.45 -23.50 8.00
C ILE A 429 17.39 -24.99 7.59
N GLY A 430 18.24 -25.42 6.66
CA GLY A 430 18.33 -26.83 6.24
C GLY A 430 18.85 -27.81 7.30
N TRP A 431 19.42 -27.28 8.38
CA TRP A 431 19.84 -28.04 9.57
C TRP A 431 18.74 -28.08 10.63
N LEU A 432 18.10 -26.93 10.91
CA LEU A 432 17.06 -26.79 11.93
C LEU A 432 15.73 -27.45 11.53
N PHE A 433 15.40 -27.47 10.24
CA PHE A 433 14.12 -27.96 9.73
C PHE A 433 14.31 -29.12 8.75
N ASP A 434 13.44 -30.14 8.82
CA ASP A 434 13.49 -31.32 7.94
C ASP A 434 12.32 -31.35 6.91
N THR A 435 11.70 -30.19 6.68
CA THR A 435 10.65 -30.00 5.67
C THR A 435 11.19 -30.23 4.25
N ALA A 436 10.30 -30.44 3.28
CA ALA A 436 10.70 -30.54 1.87
C ALA A 436 11.40 -29.26 1.37
N PHE A 437 10.93 -28.09 1.83
CA PHE A 437 11.50 -26.80 1.46
C PHE A 437 12.91 -26.60 2.04
N ALA A 438 13.13 -26.88 3.32
CA ALA A 438 14.45 -26.80 3.95
C ALA A 438 15.46 -27.77 3.30
N ARG A 439 15.02 -28.98 2.91
CA ARG A 439 15.85 -29.92 2.13
C ARG A 439 16.20 -29.36 0.74
N GLY A 440 15.28 -28.66 0.10
CA GLY A 440 15.51 -27.94 -1.16
C GLY A 440 16.55 -26.83 -0.99
N LEU A 441 16.38 -25.96 0.01
CA LEU A 441 17.33 -24.88 0.33
C LEU A 441 18.74 -25.41 0.59
N ARG A 442 18.86 -26.54 1.31
CA ARG A 442 20.15 -27.18 1.55
C ARG A 442 20.85 -27.62 0.25
N ARG A 443 20.11 -28.19 -0.69
CA ARG A 443 20.65 -28.59 -2.01
C ARG A 443 21.05 -27.37 -2.84
N MET A 444 20.25 -26.31 -2.80
CA MET A 444 20.59 -25.05 -3.46
C MET A 444 21.85 -24.43 -2.86
N ALA A 445 21.99 -24.41 -1.53
CA ALA A 445 23.19 -23.91 -0.86
C ALA A 445 24.44 -24.71 -1.26
N ALA A 446 24.34 -26.05 -1.35
CA ALA A 446 25.42 -26.89 -1.85
C ALA A 446 25.84 -26.51 -3.28
N GLY A 447 24.86 -26.30 -4.17
CA GLY A 447 25.09 -25.84 -5.53
C GLY A 447 25.78 -24.47 -5.58
N CYS A 448 25.26 -23.48 -4.85
CA CYS A 448 25.84 -22.13 -4.77
C CYS A 448 27.29 -22.15 -4.25
N LEU A 449 27.57 -22.93 -3.21
CA LEU A 449 28.92 -23.07 -2.65
C LEU A 449 29.90 -23.76 -3.61
N THR A 450 29.42 -24.69 -4.43
CA THR A 450 30.23 -25.37 -5.44
C THR A 450 30.53 -24.43 -6.62
N LEU A 451 29.52 -23.72 -7.12
CA LEU A 451 29.68 -22.74 -8.18
C LEU A 451 30.57 -21.57 -7.73
N GLY A 452 30.38 -21.08 -6.51
CA GLY A 452 31.22 -20.03 -5.92
C GLY A 452 32.69 -20.42 -5.84
N ALA A 453 32.99 -21.67 -5.50
CA ALA A 453 34.36 -22.18 -5.54
C ALA A 453 34.94 -22.17 -6.96
N GLY A 454 34.16 -22.60 -7.96
CA GLY A 454 34.56 -22.52 -9.36
C GLY A 454 34.86 -21.09 -9.82
N VAL A 455 34.03 -20.12 -9.44
CA VAL A 455 34.24 -18.69 -9.74
C VAL A 455 35.51 -18.15 -9.07
N LEU A 456 35.79 -18.53 -7.82
CA LEU A 456 37.02 -18.13 -7.13
C LEU A 456 38.28 -18.67 -7.82
N VAL A 457 38.24 -19.92 -8.31
CA VAL A 457 39.35 -20.50 -9.09
C VAL A 457 39.55 -19.73 -10.40
N ALA A 458 38.48 -19.51 -11.16
CA ALA A 458 38.53 -18.77 -12.42
C ALA A 458 39.04 -17.33 -12.20
N TRP A 459 38.62 -16.69 -11.13
CA TRP A 459 39.06 -15.35 -10.77
C TRP A 459 40.54 -15.29 -10.39
N HIS A 460 41.04 -16.29 -9.66
CA HIS A 460 42.46 -16.38 -9.34
C HIS A 460 43.33 -16.61 -10.58
N LEU A 461 42.87 -17.49 -11.49
CA LEU A 461 43.53 -17.75 -12.78
C LEU A 461 43.66 -16.49 -13.63
N ASP A 462 42.64 -15.63 -13.62
CA ASP A 462 42.62 -14.38 -14.39
C ASP A 462 43.49 -13.26 -13.76
N ARG A 463 43.49 -13.15 -12.42
CA ARG A 463 44.22 -12.10 -11.69
C ARG A 463 45.40 -12.66 -10.90
N ALA A 464 46.25 -13.44 -11.57
CA ALA A 464 47.46 -14.07 -11.04
C ALA A 464 48.07 -13.22 -9.90
N SER A 465 48.12 -13.81 -8.69
CA SER A 465 48.54 -13.24 -7.38
C SER A 465 47.48 -12.76 -6.36
N ASP A 466 46.15 -12.83 -6.62
CA ASP A 466 45.19 -12.46 -5.56
C ASP A 466 44.97 -13.59 -4.51
N ASN A 467 45.63 -13.45 -3.35
CA ASN A 467 45.52 -14.34 -2.20
C ASN A 467 44.10 -14.45 -1.62
N ARG A 468 43.19 -13.52 -1.95
CA ARG A 468 41.80 -13.54 -1.44
C ARG A 468 41.03 -14.77 -1.93
N ALA A 469 41.34 -15.28 -3.13
CA ALA A 469 40.69 -16.47 -3.66
C ALA A 469 41.03 -17.72 -2.83
N VAL A 470 42.29 -17.86 -2.42
CA VAL A 470 42.76 -18.95 -1.54
C VAL A 470 42.04 -18.91 -0.19
N ILE A 471 41.98 -17.72 0.43
CA ILE A 471 41.29 -17.53 1.72
C ILE A 471 39.80 -17.86 1.58
N GLY A 472 39.16 -17.44 0.48
CA GLY A 472 37.75 -17.74 0.22
C GLY A 472 37.47 -19.24 0.06
N LEU A 473 38.32 -19.96 -0.68
CA LEU A 473 38.20 -21.41 -0.88
C LEU A 473 38.45 -22.21 0.41
N LEU A 474 39.44 -21.79 1.22
CA LEU A 474 39.70 -22.35 2.55
C LEU A 474 38.47 -22.18 3.45
N ALA A 475 37.91 -20.96 3.52
CA ALA A 475 36.74 -20.68 4.33
C ALA A 475 35.52 -21.49 3.87
N ALA A 476 35.27 -21.58 2.56
CA ALA A 476 34.17 -22.38 2.01
C ALA A 476 34.31 -23.88 2.36
N SER A 477 35.53 -24.42 2.22
CA SER A 477 35.84 -25.82 2.56
C SER A 477 35.66 -26.10 4.06
N ALA A 478 36.09 -25.18 4.92
CA ALA A 478 35.90 -25.30 6.36
C ALA A 478 34.41 -25.30 6.74
N VAL A 479 33.61 -24.42 6.11
CA VAL A 479 32.16 -24.35 6.33
C VAL A 479 31.46 -25.63 5.89
N THR A 480 31.78 -26.18 4.72
CA THR A 480 31.16 -27.42 4.23
C THR A 480 31.55 -28.64 5.07
N LEU A 481 32.80 -28.73 5.52
CA LEU A 481 33.26 -29.76 6.43
C LEU A 481 32.57 -29.68 7.80
N GLY A 482 32.48 -28.48 8.37
CA GLY A 482 31.76 -28.24 9.62
C GLY A 482 30.27 -28.59 9.50
N TYR A 483 29.64 -28.23 8.38
CA TYR A 483 28.24 -28.55 8.13
C TYR A 483 27.98 -30.05 7.93
N TRP A 484 28.90 -30.75 7.26
CA TRP A 484 28.89 -32.21 7.19
C TRP A 484 28.97 -32.83 8.59
N TRP A 485 29.87 -32.34 9.44
CA TRP A 485 30.03 -32.84 10.81
C TRP A 485 28.75 -32.66 11.65
N LEU A 486 28.09 -31.49 11.52
CA LEU A 486 26.84 -31.18 12.21
C LEU A 486 25.65 -32.01 11.72
N THR A 487 25.51 -32.20 10.41
CA THR A 487 24.34 -32.89 9.82
C THR A 487 24.53 -34.39 9.65
N ARG A 488 25.76 -34.89 9.71
CA ARG A 488 26.15 -36.29 9.44
C ARG A 488 25.66 -36.83 8.09
N ARG A 489 25.38 -35.97 7.10
CA ARG A 489 24.88 -36.39 5.78
C ARG A 489 26.03 -36.48 4.76
N PHE A 490 26.30 -37.68 4.26
CA PHE A 490 27.39 -37.98 3.31
C PHE A 490 27.41 -37.10 2.04
N ALA A 491 26.26 -36.61 1.58
CA ALA A 491 26.18 -35.72 0.41
C ALA A 491 27.11 -34.49 0.50
N TRP A 492 27.37 -33.98 1.72
CA TRP A 492 28.23 -32.82 1.92
C TRP A 492 29.72 -33.10 1.80
N ILE A 493 30.14 -34.36 1.93
CA ILE A 493 31.53 -34.76 1.65
C ILE A 493 31.87 -34.50 0.18
N TYR A 494 30.93 -34.73 -0.73
CA TYR A 494 31.13 -34.44 -2.15
C TYR A 494 31.37 -32.95 -2.41
N VAL A 495 30.57 -32.08 -1.79
CA VAL A 495 30.74 -30.61 -1.90
C VAL A 495 32.09 -30.18 -1.37
N PHE A 496 32.47 -30.67 -0.18
CA PHE A 496 33.79 -30.42 0.42
C PHE A 496 34.92 -30.89 -0.49
N THR A 497 34.81 -32.09 -1.07
CA THR A 497 35.84 -32.66 -1.95
C THR A 497 36.06 -31.79 -3.19
N VAL A 498 34.97 -31.29 -3.80
CA VAL A 498 35.08 -30.38 -4.95
C VAL A 498 35.79 -29.08 -4.54
N GLN A 499 35.43 -28.49 -3.41
CA GLN A 499 36.06 -27.25 -2.92
C GLN A 499 37.53 -27.43 -2.54
N ALA A 500 37.88 -28.54 -1.89
CA ALA A 500 39.25 -28.90 -1.56
C ALA A 500 40.10 -29.13 -2.82
N THR A 501 39.50 -29.72 -3.86
CA THR A 501 40.17 -29.87 -5.17
C THR A 501 40.43 -28.52 -5.82
N CYS A 502 39.42 -27.63 -5.83
CA CYS A 502 39.57 -26.25 -6.31
C CYS A 502 40.69 -25.50 -5.57
N LEU A 503 40.75 -25.63 -4.24
CA LEU A 503 41.80 -25.03 -3.42
C LEU A 503 43.19 -25.57 -3.78
N ALA A 504 43.33 -26.90 -3.97
CA ALA A 504 44.59 -27.52 -4.34
C ALA A 504 45.09 -27.04 -5.72
N VAL A 505 44.18 -26.82 -6.69
CA VAL A 505 44.53 -26.24 -8.00
C VAL A 505 45.10 -24.83 -7.86
N VAL A 506 44.42 -23.97 -7.09
CA VAL A 506 44.82 -22.57 -6.87
C VAL A 506 46.16 -22.48 -6.13
N VAL A 507 46.32 -23.22 -5.03
CA VAL A 507 47.59 -23.25 -4.27
C VAL A 507 48.73 -23.82 -5.13
N GLY A 508 48.44 -24.87 -5.91
CA GLY A 508 49.40 -25.45 -6.84
C GLY A 508 49.88 -24.46 -7.89
N GLN A 509 48.99 -23.66 -8.47
CA GLN A 509 49.35 -22.63 -9.44
C GLN A 509 50.15 -21.48 -8.79
N ALA A 510 49.69 -20.94 -7.66
CA ALA A 510 50.40 -19.86 -6.96
C ALA A 510 51.83 -20.28 -6.57
N TRP A 511 52.03 -21.56 -6.23
CA TRP A 511 53.34 -22.13 -5.94
C TRP A 511 54.26 -22.18 -7.19
N ILE A 512 53.71 -22.49 -8.37
CA ILE A 512 54.46 -22.46 -9.65
C ILE A 512 54.90 -21.03 -9.97
N GLU A 513 53.97 -20.08 -9.88
CA GLU A 513 54.22 -18.67 -10.26
C GLU A 513 55.18 -17.96 -9.30
N GLY A 514 55.19 -18.34 -8.02
CA GLY A 514 56.08 -17.76 -7.00
C GLY A 514 57.57 -18.11 -7.14
N GLY A 515 57.98 -18.81 -8.21
CA GLY A 515 59.40 -19.14 -8.44
C GLY A 515 59.98 -20.17 -7.45
N GLY A 516 59.15 -20.74 -6.58
CA GLY A 516 59.55 -21.77 -5.62
C GLY A 516 60.05 -23.05 -6.30
N ILE A 517 59.78 -23.21 -7.59
CA ILE A 517 60.24 -24.33 -8.41
C ILE A 517 60.58 -23.84 -9.82
N ALA A 518 61.74 -23.21 -10.00
CA ALA A 518 62.34 -23.02 -11.32
C ALA A 518 63.05 -24.30 -11.84
N SER A 519 63.00 -25.45 -11.13
CA SER A 519 63.77 -26.64 -11.52
C SER A 519 63.16 -28.02 -11.23
N VAL A 520 61.89 -28.16 -10.83
CA VAL A 520 61.28 -29.48 -10.56
C VAL A 520 59.97 -29.69 -11.31
N ASN A 521 60.14 -30.26 -12.50
CA ASN A 521 59.36 -31.36 -13.08
C ASN A 521 57.82 -31.23 -13.23
N VAL A 522 57.44 -31.03 -14.50
CA VAL A 522 56.12 -31.30 -15.14
C VAL A 522 55.38 -32.57 -14.65
N PRO A 523 56.01 -33.72 -14.32
CA PRO A 523 55.27 -34.90 -13.86
C PRO A 523 54.48 -34.73 -12.55
N LEU A 524 54.86 -33.81 -11.64
CA LEU A 524 54.13 -33.64 -10.38
C LEU A 524 52.72 -33.04 -10.59
N HIS A 525 52.58 -32.12 -11.56
CA HIS A 525 51.28 -31.56 -11.95
C HIS A 525 50.37 -32.62 -12.57
N SER A 526 50.93 -33.47 -13.44
CA SER A 526 50.18 -34.60 -14.01
C SER A 526 49.76 -35.61 -12.93
N GLY A 527 50.59 -35.80 -11.90
CA GLY A 527 50.32 -36.69 -10.76
C GLY A 527 49.20 -36.19 -9.86
N MET A 528 49.18 -34.89 -9.49
CA MET A 528 48.08 -34.32 -8.71
C MET A 528 46.77 -34.28 -9.49
N LEU A 529 46.82 -34.01 -10.79
CA LEU A 529 45.64 -34.01 -11.66
C LEU A 529 45.10 -35.44 -11.86
N CYS A 530 45.98 -36.43 -12.03
CA CYS A 530 45.61 -37.86 -12.02
C CYS A 530 45.07 -38.31 -10.66
N PHE A 531 45.60 -37.82 -9.54
CA PHE A 531 45.10 -38.14 -8.21
C PHE A 531 43.72 -37.53 -7.96
N ALA A 532 43.49 -36.28 -8.33
CA ALA A 532 42.18 -35.62 -8.23
C ALA A 532 41.12 -36.33 -9.10
N ILE A 533 41.48 -36.68 -10.35
CA ILE A 533 40.63 -37.48 -11.23
C ILE A 533 40.40 -38.87 -10.64
N GLY A 534 41.42 -39.51 -10.07
CA GLY A 534 41.33 -40.81 -9.40
C GLY A 534 40.39 -40.80 -8.20
N VAL A 535 40.44 -39.76 -7.35
CA VAL A 535 39.52 -39.58 -6.22
C VAL A 535 38.09 -39.34 -6.71
N MET A 536 37.90 -38.53 -7.77
CA MET A 536 36.58 -38.29 -8.37
C MET A 536 35.98 -39.56 -8.97
N ILE A 537 36.76 -40.33 -9.72
CA ILE A 537 36.35 -41.62 -10.32
C ILE A 537 36.04 -42.64 -9.21
N THR A 538 36.82 -42.68 -8.13
CA THR A 538 36.58 -43.59 -7.00
C THR A 538 35.32 -43.20 -6.22
N ALA A 539 35.04 -41.91 -6.09
CA ALA A 539 33.79 -41.41 -5.51
C ALA A 539 32.55 -41.73 -6.39
N ILE A 540 32.73 -41.79 -7.72
CA ILE A 540 31.68 -42.21 -8.68
C ILE A 540 31.52 -43.74 -8.71
N LYS A 541 32.60 -44.52 -8.65
CA LYS A 541 32.60 -46.00 -8.71
C LYS A 541 32.20 -46.70 -7.41
N SER A 542 32.31 -46.05 -6.25
CA SER A 542 32.06 -46.69 -4.95
C SER A 542 30.58 -46.96 -4.62
N GLY A 543 29.63 -46.69 -5.54
CA GLY A 543 28.23 -47.10 -5.38
C GLY A 543 27.50 -46.44 -4.20
N LEU A 544 28.03 -45.34 -3.65
CA LEU A 544 27.41 -44.59 -2.55
C LEU A 544 26.09 -43.92 -2.92
N GLY A 545 25.76 -43.82 -4.22
CA GLY A 545 24.47 -43.36 -4.72
C GLY A 545 23.32 -44.35 -4.50
N GLU A 546 23.58 -45.66 -4.59
CA GLU A 546 22.54 -46.69 -4.43
C GLU A 546 22.22 -47.00 -2.96
N ARG A 547 23.15 -46.73 -2.04
CA ARG A 547 22.94 -46.91 -0.59
C ARG A 547 22.27 -45.72 0.12
N LEU A 548 22.06 -44.59 -0.56
CA LEU A 548 21.39 -43.41 -0.01
C LEU A 548 19.97 -43.18 -0.56
N TRP A 549 19.48 -44.10 -1.40
CA TRP A 549 18.09 -44.11 -1.88
C TRP A 549 17.35 -45.41 -1.54
N PRO A 550 17.02 -45.63 -0.25
CA PRO A 550 15.81 -46.40 0.04
C PRO A 550 14.94 -45.65 1.04
N ALA A 551 14.16 -44.66 0.56
CA ALA A 551 12.96 -44.16 1.26
C ALA A 551 12.07 -43.24 0.38
N VAL A 552 11.97 -43.48 -0.94
CA VAL A 552 10.97 -42.79 -1.78
C VAL A 552 10.03 -43.78 -2.49
N GLU A 553 10.23 -45.09 -2.36
CA GLU A 553 9.40 -46.09 -3.05
C GLU A 553 8.55 -46.99 -2.13
N SER A 554 8.36 -46.63 -0.85
CA SER A 554 7.50 -47.38 0.08
C SER A 554 6.29 -46.62 0.65
N SER A 555 5.84 -45.54 -0.01
CA SER A 555 4.48 -44.99 0.18
C SER A 555 3.58 -45.21 -1.05
N GLY A 556 3.89 -46.26 -1.84
CA GLY A 556 3.07 -46.77 -2.93
C GLY A 556 2.16 -47.94 -2.54
N ARG A 557 1.86 -48.16 -1.25
CA ARG A 557 0.69 -48.97 -0.87
C ARG A 557 -0.54 -48.08 -0.96
N MET A 558 -1.15 -48.07 -2.15
CA MET A 558 -2.58 -47.85 -2.30
C MET A 558 -3.29 -48.69 -1.24
N GLY A 559 -3.95 -48.03 -0.29
CA GLY A 559 -5.06 -48.63 0.41
C GLY A 559 -6.06 -49.05 -0.66
N ARG A 560 -6.27 -50.36 -0.78
CA ARG A 560 -7.43 -50.93 -1.47
C ARG A 560 -8.66 -50.28 -0.85
N PHE A 561 -9.29 -49.36 -1.58
CA PHE A 561 -10.71 -49.10 -1.40
C PHE A 561 -11.42 -50.42 -1.75
N GLN A 562 -11.93 -51.12 -0.72
CA GLN A 562 -12.99 -52.09 -0.91
C GLN A 562 -14.21 -51.31 -1.41
N MET A 563 -14.60 -51.52 -2.67
CA MET A 563 -16.00 -51.38 -3.04
C MET A 563 -16.75 -52.57 -2.43
N GLY A 564 -17.46 -52.32 -1.34
CA GLY A 564 -18.65 -53.07 -1.01
C GLY A 564 -19.81 -52.48 -1.80
N LEU A 565 -20.43 -53.32 -2.63
CA LEU A 565 -21.76 -53.14 -3.20
C LEU A 565 -22.82 -53.02 -2.11
#